data_AF-A0A0U3VFE1-F1
#
_entry.id   AF-A0A0U3VFE1-F1
#
_cell.length_a   1.000
_cell.length_b   1.000
_cell.length_c   1.000
_cell.angle_alpha   90.00
_cell.angle_beta   90.00
_cell.angle_gamma   90.00
#
_symmetry.space_group_name_H-M   'P 1'
#
loop_
_entity.id
_entity.type
_entity.pdbx_description
1 polymer ?
#
loop_
_entity_poly.entity_id
_entity_poly.type
_entity_poly.pdbx_seq_one_letter_code
_entity_poly.pdbx_strand_id
1 'polypeptide(L)'
;MSQIIAILNFEEGYREAPYLDTQGFPTVAGGIRIGPKGASLSNYIFQVPRRVGDVWKQCIVENKVQEMNQRVLVQQAISKCSDARCDVLISMAYQLGVDGLALFRGMLTSITQGDFNGAANAMLDSLWARQTPGRARRHAEMMRSGTYDIYRGLL
;
A
#
# COMPACT_ATOMS: atom_id res chain seq x y z
N MET A 1 -5.37 -7.86 14.87
CA MET A 1 -5.90 -6.52 14.53
C MET A 1 -4.97 -5.94 13.48
N SER A 2 -5.54 -5.35 12.42
CA SER A 2 -4.80 -4.71 11.32
C SER A 2 -3.95 -3.52 11.81
N GLN A 3 -2.80 -3.31 11.19
CA GLN A 3 -1.87 -2.19 11.41
C GLN A 3 -1.69 -1.33 10.15
N ILE A 4 -2.60 -1.44 9.18
CA ILE A 4 -2.42 -0.90 7.83
C ILE A 4 -2.13 0.61 7.79
N ILE A 5 -2.80 1.41 8.61
CA ILE A 5 -2.58 2.87 8.64
C ILE A 5 -1.19 3.21 9.18
N ALA A 6 -0.72 2.51 10.22
CA ALA A 6 0.63 2.70 10.74
C ALA A 6 1.68 2.31 9.69
N ILE A 7 1.49 1.16 9.02
CA ILE A 7 2.39 0.69 7.94
C ILE A 7 2.44 1.70 6.80
N LEU A 8 1.29 2.14 6.29
CA LEU A 8 1.24 3.13 5.22
C LEU A 8 1.86 4.46 5.62
N ASN A 9 1.72 4.88 6.88
CA ASN A 9 2.38 6.08 7.39
C ASN A 9 3.90 5.95 7.41
N PHE A 10 4.42 4.79 7.79
CA PHE A 10 5.86 4.50 7.76
C PHE A 10 6.38 4.44 6.32
N GLU A 11 5.66 3.77 5.42
CA GLU A 11 6.10 3.53 4.04
C GLU A 11 5.97 4.73 3.11
N GLU A 12 4.90 5.53 3.24
CA GLU A 12 4.66 6.70 2.37
C GLU A 12 5.28 7.98 2.94
N GLY A 13 5.57 8.01 4.24
CA GLY A 13 5.87 9.23 4.97
C GLY A 13 4.64 10.15 5.11
N TYR A 14 4.89 11.38 5.55
CA TYR A 14 3.82 12.37 5.74
C TYR A 14 4.33 13.80 5.53
N ARG A 15 3.59 14.61 4.75
CA ARG A 15 3.83 16.04 4.58
C ARG A 15 2.53 16.82 4.78
N GLU A 16 2.48 17.66 5.82
CA GLU A 16 1.29 18.46 6.14
C GLU A 16 0.97 19.50 5.08
N ALA A 17 2.01 20.12 4.51
CA ALA A 17 1.88 21.09 3.43
C ALA A 17 1.87 20.41 2.05
N PRO A 18 1.05 20.89 1.10
CA PRO A 18 1.08 20.47 -0.29
C PRO A 18 2.47 20.58 -0.92
N TYR A 19 2.85 19.57 -1.71
CA TYR A 19 4.11 19.49 -2.43
C TYR A 19 3.89 18.90 -3.83
N LEU A 20 4.86 19.07 -4.73
CA LEU A 20 4.87 18.35 -6.00
C LEU A 20 5.53 16.99 -5.80
N ASP A 21 4.85 15.91 -6.17
CA ASP A 21 5.46 14.58 -6.21
C ASP A 21 6.52 14.45 -7.32
N THR A 22 7.16 13.29 -7.40
CA THR A 22 8.20 13.02 -8.40
C THR A 22 7.70 13.06 -9.85
N GLN A 23 6.38 13.02 -10.06
CA GLN A 23 5.74 13.07 -11.37
C GLN A 23 5.16 14.47 -11.68
N GLY A 24 5.25 15.42 -10.75
CA GLY A 24 4.80 16.81 -10.90
C GLY A 24 3.31 17.01 -10.59
N PHE A 25 2.68 16.14 -9.81
CA PHE A 25 1.32 16.34 -9.31
C PHE A 25 1.33 17.00 -7.93
N PRO A 26 0.40 17.95 -7.66
CA PRO A 26 0.15 18.43 -6.30
C PRO A 26 -0.37 17.29 -5.41
N THR A 27 0.32 17.10 -4.30
CA THR A 27 0.14 15.97 -3.37
C THR A 27 0.29 16.47 -1.92
N VAL A 28 -0.41 15.86 -0.97
CA VAL A 28 -0.35 16.21 0.46
C VAL A 28 -0.53 14.98 1.36
N ALA A 29 -0.33 15.13 2.66
CA ALA A 29 -0.46 14.10 3.68
C ALA A 29 0.46 12.91 3.37
N GLY A 30 -0.06 11.68 3.41
CA GLY A 30 0.68 10.46 3.04
C GLY A 30 0.53 10.12 1.57
N GLY A 31 0.93 11.03 0.67
CA GLY A 31 0.95 10.78 -0.77
C GLY A 31 -0.40 10.92 -1.49
N ILE A 32 -1.34 11.70 -0.95
CA ILE A 32 -2.66 11.89 -1.55
C ILE A 32 -2.60 13.00 -2.61
N ARG A 33 -2.82 12.64 -3.88
CA ARG A 33 -2.90 13.58 -4.99
C ARG A 33 -4.15 14.47 -4.88
N ILE A 34 -3.98 15.79 -4.99
CA ILE A 34 -5.03 16.81 -4.83
C ILE A 34 -5.24 17.69 -6.07
N GLY A 35 -4.48 17.45 -7.13
CA GLY A 35 -4.52 18.29 -8.34
C GLY A 35 -4.09 17.60 -9.64
N PRO A 36 -4.37 18.22 -10.80
CA PRO A 36 -3.81 17.80 -12.08
C PRO A 36 -2.31 18.11 -12.16
N LYS A 37 -1.62 17.44 -13.08
CA LYS A 37 -0.19 17.63 -13.31
C LYS A 37 0.10 19.08 -13.65
N GLY A 38 1.14 19.66 -13.04
CA GLY A 38 1.58 21.03 -13.34
C GLY A 38 0.69 22.14 -12.76
N ALA A 39 -0.34 21.81 -11.98
CA ALA A 39 -1.07 22.84 -11.23
C ALA A 39 -0.16 23.50 -10.19
N SER A 40 -0.24 24.83 -10.08
CA SER A 40 0.57 25.60 -9.14
C SER A 40 0.23 25.26 -7.70
N LEU A 41 1.26 25.05 -6.86
CA LEU A 41 1.08 24.85 -5.42
C LEU A 41 0.46 26.09 -4.72
N SER A 42 0.55 27.28 -5.32
CA SER A 42 -0.09 28.50 -4.80
C SER A 42 -1.61 28.39 -4.72
N ASN A 43 -2.22 27.44 -5.43
CA ASN A 43 -3.67 27.18 -5.38
C ASN A 43 -4.07 26.38 -4.12
N TYR A 44 -3.10 25.85 -3.37
CA TYR A 44 -3.32 24.94 -2.23
C TYR A 44 -2.69 25.53 -0.96
N ILE A 45 -3.35 26.52 -0.36
CA ILE A 45 -2.87 27.28 0.81
C ILE A 45 -3.23 26.66 2.17
N PHE A 46 -3.69 25.42 2.20
CA PHE A 46 -4.05 24.71 3.42
C PHE A 46 -2.97 23.72 3.85
N GLN A 47 -3.07 23.24 5.08
CA GLN A 47 -2.31 22.11 5.58
C GLN A 47 -3.26 21.01 6.04
N VAL A 48 -2.79 19.76 5.99
CA VAL A 48 -3.54 18.60 6.45
C VAL A 48 -2.86 18.03 7.69
N PRO A 49 -3.32 18.35 8.91
CA PRO A 49 -2.76 17.77 10.13
C PRO A 49 -2.80 16.25 10.09
N ARG A 50 -1.79 15.60 10.68
CA ARG A 50 -1.65 14.12 10.65
C ARG A 50 -2.94 13.35 10.92
N ARG A 51 -3.68 13.74 11.97
CA ARG A 51 -4.96 13.10 12.33
C ARG A 51 -6.00 13.11 11.20
N VAL A 52 -6.05 14.18 10.41
CA VAL A 52 -6.99 14.32 9.29
C VAL A 52 -6.52 13.47 8.11
N GLY A 53 -5.22 13.48 7.83
CA GLY A 53 -4.64 12.64 6.78
C GLY A 53 -4.79 11.15 7.06
N ASP A 54 -4.70 10.73 8.32
CA ASP A 54 -4.92 9.33 8.72
C ASP A 54 -6.37 8.90 8.48
N VAL A 55 -7.36 9.74 8.82
CA VAL A 55 -8.77 9.47 8.52
C VAL A 55 -9.02 9.44 7.01
N TRP A 56 -8.45 10.38 6.25
CA TRP A 56 -8.61 10.37 4.79
C TRP A 56 -8.01 9.11 4.18
N LYS A 57 -6.82 8.70 4.63
CA LYS A 57 -6.16 7.47 4.22
C LYS A 57 -7.01 6.24 4.55
N GLN A 58 -7.64 6.21 5.71
CA GLN A 58 -8.58 5.15 6.11
C GLN A 58 -9.73 5.03 5.12
N CYS A 59 -10.38 6.13 4.73
CA CYS A 59 -11.43 6.11 3.71
C CYS A 59 -10.93 5.60 2.34
N ILE A 60 -9.70 5.96 1.94
CA ILE A 60 -9.09 5.44 0.70
C ILE A 60 -8.87 3.94 0.80
N VAL A 61 -8.33 3.46 1.93
CA VAL A 61 -8.10 2.03 2.18
C VAL A 61 -9.42 1.25 2.14
N GLU A 62 -10.48 1.75 2.77
CA GLU A 62 -11.80 1.12 2.77
C GLU A 62 -12.36 0.97 1.35
N ASN A 63 -12.27 2.03 0.53
CA ASN A 63 -12.67 1.97 -0.87
C ASN A 63 -11.82 0.96 -1.66
N LYS A 64 -10.51 0.91 -1.42
CA LYS A 64 -9.62 -0.07 -2.06
C LYS A 64 -9.95 -1.49 -1.66
N VAL A 65 -10.29 -1.75 -0.40
CA VAL A 65 -10.74 -3.07 0.06
C VAL A 65 -12.03 -3.48 -0.65
N GLN A 66 -12.98 -2.56 -0.83
CA GLN A 66 -14.20 -2.85 -1.61
C GLN A 66 -13.88 -3.20 -3.07
N GLU A 67 -13.03 -2.43 -3.75
CA GLU A 67 -12.56 -2.72 -5.11
C GLU A 67 -11.81 -4.08 -5.19
N MET A 68 -10.94 -4.38 -4.21
CA MET A 68 -10.21 -5.64 -4.13
C MET A 68 -11.15 -6.85 -4.03
N ASN A 69 -12.24 -6.72 -3.25
CA ASN A 69 -13.24 -7.78 -3.12
C ASN A 69 -14.02 -8.06 -4.40
N GLN A 70 -14.01 -7.14 -5.38
CA GLN A 70 -14.61 -7.35 -6.70
C GLN A 70 -13.68 -8.10 -7.67
N ARG A 71 -12.41 -8.33 -7.31
CA ARG A 71 -11.43 -9.07 -8.12
C ARG A 71 -11.30 -10.49 -7.57
N VAL A 72 -11.87 -11.47 -8.28
CA VAL A 72 -11.98 -12.87 -7.83
C VAL A 72 -10.65 -13.43 -7.29
N LEU A 73 -9.55 -13.32 -8.03
CA LEU A 73 -8.26 -13.87 -7.60
C LEU A 73 -7.70 -13.17 -6.35
N VAL A 74 -7.93 -11.86 -6.23
CA VAL A 74 -7.50 -11.08 -5.06
C VAL A 74 -8.33 -11.48 -3.84
N GLN A 75 -9.66 -11.57 -3.99
CA GLN A 75 -10.56 -12.02 -2.92
C GLN A 75 -10.22 -13.44 -2.43
N GLN A 76 -9.94 -14.36 -3.35
CA GLN A 76 -9.48 -15.71 -3.00
C GLN A 76 -8.16 -15.68 -2.24
N ALA A 77 -7.19 -14.84 -2.63
CA ALA A 77 -5.93 -14.69 -1.91
C ALA A 77 -6.16 -14.13 -0.49
N ILE A 78 -6.98 -13.09 -0.35
CA ILE A 78 -7.35 -12.50 0.96
C ILE A 78 -7.93 -13.56 1.91
N SER A 79 -8.76 -14.47 1.40
CA SER A 79 -9.36 -15.55 2.22
C SER A 79 -8.34 -16.51 2.85
N LYS A 80 -7.09 -16.53 2.37
CA LYS A 80 -5.99 -17.33 2.91
C LYS A 80 -5.06 -16.54 3.82
N CYS A 81 -5.20 -15.23 3.87
CA CYS A 81 -4.27 -14.33 4.55
C CYS A 81 -4.59 -14.20 6.05
N SER A 82 -3.54 -14.05 6.86
CA SER A 82 -3.67 -13.45 8.20
C SER A 82 -3.84 -11.93 8.06
N ASP A 83 -4.19 -11.23 9.15
CA ASP A 83 -4.26 -9.75 9.17
C ASP A 83 -3.01 -9.10 8.56
N ALA A 84 -1.82 -9.58 8.94
CA ALA A 84 -0.55 -9.07 8.42
C ALA A 84 -0.41 -9.29 6.90
N ARG A 85 -0.83 -10.45 6.38
CA ARG A 85 -0.78 -10.69 4.93
C ARG A 85 -1.84 -9.88 4.18
N CYS A 86 -3.01 -9.67 4.77
CA CYS A 86 -4.03 -8.77 4.22
C CYS A 86 -3.49 -7.34 4.12
N ASP A 87 -2.84 -6.84 5.15
CA ASP A 87 -2.24 -5.51 5.17
C ASP A 87 -1.16 -5.35 4.09
N VAL A 88 -0.40 -6.39 3.77
CA VAL A 88 0.52 -6.39 2.61
C VAL A 88 -0.24 -6.13 1.30
N LEU A 89 -1.32 -6.88 1.05
CA LEU A 89 -2.12 -6.73 -0.18
C LEU A 89 -2.77 -5.35 -0.26
N ILE A 90 -3.32 -4.85 0.86
CA ILE A 90 -3.92 -3.51 0.93
C ILE A 90 -2.86 -2.44 0.67
N SER A 91 -1.68 -2.59 1.28
CA SER A 91 -0.58 -1.64 1.08
C SER A 91 -0.09 -1.62 -0.36
N MET A 92 -0.01 -2.77 -1.03
CA MET A 92 0.29 -2.84 -2.47
C MET A 92 -0.82 -2.20 -3.31
N ALA A 93 -2.10 -2.45 -3.01
CA ALA A 93 -3.23 -1.83 -3.71
C ALA A 93 -3.28 -0.30 -3.53
N TYR A 94 -2.84 0.22 -2.38
CA TYR A 94 -2.72 1.66 -2.15
C TYR A 94 -1.67 2.29 -3.08
N GLN A 95 -0.50 1.67 -3.21
CA GLN A 95 0.60 2.21 -4.01
C GLN A 95 0.43 1.99 -5.52
N LEU A 96 -0.07 0.81 -5.92
CA LEU A 96 -0.13 0.37 -7.32
C LEU A 96 -1.53 0.54 -7.94
N GLY A 97 -2.55 0.81 -7.12
CA GLY A 97 -3.95 0.60 -7.49
C GLY A 97 -4.34 -0.89 -7.47
N VAL A 98 -5.65 -1.16 -7.42
CA VAL A 98 -6.18 -2.54 -7.40
C VAL A 98 -5.89 -3.27 -8.70
N ASP A 99 -5.94 -2.58 -9.83
CA ASP A 99 -5.59 -3.16 -11.12
C ASP A 99 -4.10 -3.52 -11.19
N GLY A 100 -3.22 -2.66 -10.66
CA GLY A 100 -1.80 -2.95 -10.54
C GLY A 100 -1.53 -4.17 -9.66
N LEU A 101 -2.20 -4.28 -8.50
CA LEU A 101 -2.15 -5.47 -7.65
C LEU A 101 -2.62 -6.73 -8.39
N ALA A 102 -3.70 -6.65 -9.16
CA ALA A 102 -4.27 -7.79 -9.89
C ALA A 102 -3.34 -8.37 -10.97
N LEU A 103 -2.30 -7.61 -11.40
CA LEU A 103 -1.27 -8.10 -12.31
C LEU A 103 -0.27 -9.04 -11.64
N PHE A 104 -0.19 -9.09 -10.30
CA PHE A 104 0.68 -10.01 -9.55
C PHE A 104 0.09 -11.43 -9.49
N ARG A 105 -0.27 -11.98 -10.64
CA ARG A 105 -0.97 -13.28 -10.74
C ARG A 105 -0.20 -14.41 -10.08
N GLY A 106 1.11 -14.49 -10.30
CA GLY A 106 1.97 -15.51 -9.69
C GLY A 106 1.93 -15.46 -8.16
N MET A 107 2.13 -14.27 -7.59
CA MET A 107 2.04 -14.05 -6.14
C MET A 107 0.64 -14.42 -5.61
N LEU A 108 -0.42 -13.92 -6.24
CA LEU A 108 -1.79 -14.17 -5.80
C LEU A 108 -2.15 -15.67 -5.86
N THR A 109 -1.75 -16.37 -6.92
CA THR A 109 -1.93 -17.82 -7.03
C THR A 109 -1.14 -18.59 -5.98
N SER A 110 0.10 -18.20 -5.67
CA SER A 110 0.85 -18.81 -4.57
C SER A 110 0.14 -18.63 -3.22
N ILE A 111 -0.43 -17.44 -2.97
CA ILE A 111 -1.24 -17.18 -1.76
C ILE A 111 -2.47 -18.09 -1.71
N THR A 112 -3.22 -18.25 -2.81
CA THR A 112 -4.43 -19.11 -2.80
C THR A 112 -4.11 -20.58 -2.51
N GLN A 113 -2.90 -21.02 -2.87
CA GLN A 113 -2.36 -22.35 -2.59
C GLN A 113 -1.72 -22.47 -1.19
N GLY A 114 -1.60 -21.37 -0.43
CA GLY A 114 -0.94 -21.33 0.86
C GLY A 114 0.60 -21.31 0.79
N ASP A 115 1.18 -21.15 -0.40
CA ASP A 115 2.62 -20.99 -0.60
C ASP A 115 3.04 -19.53 -0.41
N PHE A 116 3.12 -19.11 0.85
CA PHE A 116 3.51 -17.74 1.20
C PHE A 116 4.99 -17.43 0.91
N ASN A 117 5.85 -18.46 0.85
CA ASN A 117 7.26 -18.29 0.48
C ASN A 117 7.38 -18.00 -1.02
N GLY A 118 6.68 -18.76 -1.87
CA GLY A 118 6.56 -18.49 -3.30
C GLY A 118 5.95 -17.13 -3.57
N ALA A 119 4.90 -16.75 -2.84
CA ALA A 119 4.29 -15.42 -2.95
C ALA A 119 5.29 -14.29 -2.67
N ALA A 120 6.03 -14.39 -1.57
CA ALA A 120 7.05 -13.40 -1.21
C ALA A 120 8.19 -13.33 -2.23
N ASN A 121 8.60 -14.46 -2.81
CA ASN A 121 9.61 -14.47 -3.86
C ASN A 121 9.10 -13.81 -5.14
N ALA A 122 7.84 -14.07 -5.53
CA ALA A 122 7.19 -13.42 -6.66
C ALA A 122 7.03 -11.90 -6.45
N MET A 123 6.81 -11.44 -5.21
CA MET A 123 6.82 -10.01 -4.88
C MET A 123 8.17 -9.35 -5.17
N LEU A 124 9.26 -10.02 -4.77
CA LEU A 124 10.62 -9.51 -4.92
C LEU A 124 11.12 -9.58 -6.37
N ASP A 125 10.61 -10.52 -7.16
CA ASP A 125 10.84 -10.60 -8.60
C ASP A 125 9.84 -9.72 -9.38
N SER A 126 9.79 -8.43 -9.06
CA SER A 126 8.89 -7.49 -9.73
C SER A 126 9.54 -6.14 -9.97
N LEU A 127 9.01 -5.39 -10.95
CA LEU A 127 9.41 -4.00 -11.15
C LEU A 127 9.13 -3.15 -9.91
N TRP A 128 8.02 -3.43 -9.20
CA TRP A 128 7.67 -2.79 -7.94
C TRP A 128 8.81 -2.93 -6.92
N ALA A 129 9.36 -4.13 -6.75
CA ALA A 129 10.48 -4.35 -5.84
C ALA A 129 11.77 -3.63 -6.27
N ARG A 130 11.98 -3.40 -7.56
CA ARG A 130 13.12 -2.60 -8.05
C ARG A 130 12.92 -1.11 -7.79
N GLN A 131 11.69 -0.62 -7.84
CA GLN A 131 11.34 0.79 -7.63
C GLN A 131 11.28 1.16 -6.14
N THR A 132 10.83 0.26 -5.27
CA THR A 132 10.69 0.48 -3.82
C THR A 132 11.30 -0.65 -2.99
N PRO A 133 12.62 -0.90 -3.11
CA PRO A 133 13.25 -2.12 -2.59
C PRO A 133 13.14 -2.30 -1.07
N GLY A 134 13.17 -1.22 -0.29
CA GLY A 134 13.00 -1.28 1.15
C GLY A 134 11.60 -1.76 1.56
N ARG A 135 10.56 -1.17 0.95
CA ARG A 135 9.15 -1.55 1.18
C ARG A 135 8.89 -2.97 0.75
N ALA A 136 9.27 -3.30 -0.49
CA ALA A 136 9.04 -4.63 -1.04
C ALA A 136 9.69 -5.73 -0.20
N ARG A 137 10.90 -5.50 0.34
CA ARG A 137 11.55 -6.44 1.27
C ARG A 137 10.76 -6.65 2.55
N ARG A 138 10.30 -5.58 3.20
CA ARG A 138 9.51 -5.70 4.44
C ARG A 138 8.19 -6.39 4.20
N HIS A 139 7.49 -6.03 3.13
CA HIS A 139 6.22 -6.64 2.75
C HIS A 139 6.36 -8.11 2.36
N ALA A 140 7.44 -8.48 1.65
CA ALA A 140 7.73 -9.88 1.36
C ALA A 140 7.97 -10.68 2.64
N GLU A 141 8.69 -10.13 3.62
CA GLU A 141 8.93 -10.80 4.90
C GLU A 141 7.66 -10.96 5.74
N MET A 142 6.82 -9.93 5.74
CA MET A 142 5.49 -9.95 6.34
C MET A 142 4.56 -10.96 5.65
N MET A 143 4.67 -11.11 4.33
CA MET A 143 3.96 -12.14 3.57
C MET A 143 4.41 -13.55 3.98
N ARG A 144 5.72 -13.80 4.09
CA ARG A 144 6.26 -15.10 4.54
C ARG A 144 5.78 -15.44 5.95
N SER A 145 6.14 -14.61 6.92
CA SER A 145 5.90 -14.84 8.34
C SER A 145 4.42 -14.81 8.71
N GLY A 146 3.64 -13.95 8.06
CA GLY A 146 2.26 -13.67 8.45
C GLY A 146 2.14 -12.89 9.76
N THR A 147 3.21 -12.22 10.19
CA THR A 147 3.29 -11.39 11.41
C THR A 147 3.80 -9.98 11.09
N TYR A 148 3.72 -9.08 12.06
CA TYR A 148 4.23 -7.71 11.95
C TYR A 148 5.68 -7.56 12.43
N ASP A 149 6.42 -8.66 12.63
CA ASP A 149 7.70 -8.64 13.34
C ASP A 149 8.77 -7.77 12.67
N ILE A 150 8.75 -7.71 11.34
CA ILE A 150 9.65 -6.84 10.56
C ILE A 150 9.43 -5.34 10.81
N TYR A 151 8.27 -4.98 11.37
CA TYR A 151 7.89 -3.62 11.74
C TYR A 151 7.99 -3.35 13.24
N ARG A 152 8.42 -4.32 14.04
CA ARG A 152 8.52 -4.17 15.50
C ARG A 152 9.54 -3.09 15.85
N GLY A 153 9.09 -2.09 16.60
CA GLY A 153 9.90 -0.91 16.97
C GLY A 153 10.05 0.14 15.86
N LEU A 154 9.38 -0.04 14.72
CA LEU A 154 9.36 0.93 13.61
C LEU A 154 8.03 1.69 13.50
N LEU A 155 6.92 1.09 13.97
CA LEU A 155 5.58 1.67 13.96
C LEU A 155 5.25 2.42 15.26
#